data_AF-A0A967SEE9-F1
#
_entry.id   AF-A0A967SEE9-F1
#
_cell.length_a   1.000
_cell.length_b   1.000
_cell.length_c   1.000
_cell.angle_alpha   90.00
_cell.angle_beta   90.00
_cell.angle_gamma   90.00
#
_symmetry.space_group_name_H-M   'P 1'
#
loop_
_entity.id
_entity.type
_entity.pdbx_description
1 polymer ?
#
loop_
_entity_poly.entity_id
_entity_poly.type
_entity_poly.pdbx_seq_one_letter_code
_entity_poly.pdbx_strand_id
1 'polypeptide(L)' 'VVHQQVAESDLVVTRFTSRGHHTGPYRGIQPTGDLWVTEGIVISRIEGGRIAEDWEVIHSSGL' A
#
# COMPACT_ATOMS: atom_id res chain seq x y z
N VAL A 1 6.02 -2.80 -6.49
CA VAL A 1 6.48 -2.09 -7.71
C VAL A 1 5.76 -0.77 -7.78
N VAL A 2 6.49 0.33 -7.95
CA VAL A 2 5.93 1.66 -8.17
C VAL A 2 5.75 1.85 -9.67
N HIS A 3 4.52 2.20 -10.09
CA HIS A 3 4.19 2.44 -11.49
C HIS A 3 4.23 3.93 -11.84
N GLN A 4 3.81 4.77 -10.89
CA GLN A 4 3.80 6.22 -11.04
C GLN A 4 3.95 6.86 -9.67
N GLN A 5 4.70 7.95 -9.63
CA GLN A 5 4.82 8.79 -8.44
C GLN A 5 4.83 10.26 -8.87
N VAL A 6 3.99 11.06 -8.22
CA VAL A 6 3.87 12.50 -8.48
C VAL A 6 3.92 13.20 -7.13
N ALA A 7 4.70 14.28 -7.04
CA ALA A 7 4.75 15.12 -5.86
C ALA A 7 4.24 16.52 -6.18
N GLU A 8 3.38 17.06 -5.31
CA GLU A 8 2.86 18.42 -5.39
C GLU A 8 2.72 18.98 -3.97
N SER A 9 3.35 20.12 -3.71
CA SER A 9 3.41 20.72 -2.38
C SER A 9 3.94 19.73 -1.32
N ASP A 10 3.15 19.43 -0.30
CA ASP A 10 3.44 18.46 0.75
C ASP A 10 2.84 17.08 0.47
N LEU A 11 2.30 16.82 -0.73
CA LEU A 11 1.66 15.56 -1.09
C LEU A 11 2.54 14.73 -2.04
N VAL A 12 2.55 13.42 -1.81
CA VAL A 12 3.13 12.43 -2.73
C VAL A 12 2.07 11.40 -3.08
N VAL A 13 1.68 11.35 -4.35
CA VAL A 13 0.76 10.34 -4.87
C VAL A 13 1.57 9.20 -5.48
N THR A 14 1.34 7.98 -5.03
CA THR A 14 2.01 6.77 -5.54
C THR A 14 0.99 5.75 -6.02
N ARG A 15 1.06 5.37 -7.31
CA ARG A 15 0.34 4.21 -7.86
C ARG A 15 1.27 3.00 -7.85
N PHE A 16 0.82 1.90 -7.26
CA PHE A 16 1.67 0.73 -7.03
C PHE A 16 0.94 -0.61 -7.18
N THR A 17 1.73 -1.67 -7.36
CA THR A 17 1.32 -3.05 -7.11
C THR A 17 2.24 -3.66 -6.05
N SER A 18 1.66 -4.18 -4.98
CA SER A 18 2.34 -4.97 -3.95
C SER A 18 2.02 -6.45 -4.10
N ARG A 19 2.96 -7.30 -3.69
CA ARG A 19 2.79 -8.76 -3.69
C ARG A 19 3.55 -9.38 -2.54
N GLY A 20 3.03 -10.47 -2.00
CA GLY A 20 3.71 -11.25 -0.98
C GLY A 20 3.02 -12.58 -0.72
N HIS A 21 3.54 -13.34 0.23
CA HIS A 21 2.89 -14.56 0.72
C HIS A 21 2.30 -14.32 2.11
N HIS A 22 1.14 -14.91 2.39
CA HIS A 22 0.53 -14.88 3.72
C HIS A 22 1.29 -15.82 4.68
N THR A 23 2.38 -15.32 5.26
CA THR A 23 3.33 -16.09 6.08
C THR A 23 3.14 -15.92 7.59
N GLY A 24 2.30 -14.99 8.03
CA GLY A 24 1.96 -14.81 9.43
C GLY A 24 0.49 -14.45 9.61
N PRO A 25 -0.06 -14.56 10.84
CA PRO A 25 -1.48 -14.31 11.06
C PRO A 25 -1.88 -12.89 10.66
N TYR A 26 -2.97 -12.78 9.88
CA TYR A 26 -3.49 -11.49 9.43
C TYR A 26 -5.00 -11.42 9.67
N ARG A 27 -5.45 -10.39 10.41
CA ARG A 27 -6.87 -10.15 10.75
C ARG A 27 -7.61 -11.40 11.27
N GLY A 28 -6.94 -12.23 12.06
CA GLY A 28 -7.51 -13.46 12.63
C GLY A 28 -7.43 -14.70 11.72
N ILE A 29 -6.97 -14.55 10.49
CA ILE A 29 -6.73 -15.66 9.55
C ILE A 29 -5.31 -16.19 9.81
N GLN A 30 -5.18 -17.51 9.97
CA GLN A 30 -3.88 -18.18 10.10
C GLN A 30 -3.12 -18.14 8.77
N PRO A 31 -1.78 -18.14 8.79
CA PRO A 31 -0.97 -18.10 7.58
C PRO A 31 -1.36 -19.22 6.60
N THR A 32 -1.76 -18.85 5.39
CA THR A 32 -2.18 -19.81 4.35
C THR A 32 -1.03 -20.18 3.40
N GLY A 33 0.01 -19.35 3.32
CA GLY A 33 1.10 -19.48 2.34
C GLY A 33 0.72 -18.98 0.94
N ASP A 34 -0.53 -18.60 0.71
CA ASP A 34 -0.99 -18.12 -0.59
C ASP A 34 -0.34 -16.80 -0.98
N LEU A 35 -0.21 -16.60 -2.28
CA LEU A 35 0.20 -15.34 -2.86
C LEU A 35 -0.94 -14.32 -2.75
N TRP A 36 -0.66 -13.15 -2.20
CA TRP A 36 -1.53 -11.99 -2.28
C TRP A 36 -0.94 -10.97 -3.24
N VAL A 37 -1.81 -10.33 -4.02
CA VAL A 37 -1.47 -9.22 -4.91
C VAL A 37 -2.45 -8.10 -4.65
N THR A 38 -1.91 -6.90 -4.47
CA THR A 38 -2.70 -5.71 -4.20
C THR A 38 -2.27 -4.59 -5.13
N GLU A 39 -3.24 -3.97 -5.76
CA GLU A 39 -3.06 -2.75 -6.54
C GLU A 39 -3.62 -1.57 -5.76
N GLY A 40 -2.93 -0.44 -5.78
CA GLY A 40 -3.33 0.68 -4.95
C GLY A 40 -2.82 2.02 -5.43
N ILE A 41 -3.49 3.05 -4.91
CA ILE A 41 -3.01 4.42 -4.89
C ILE A 41 -2.95 4.86 -3.43
N VAL A 42 -1.81 5.41 -3.03
CA VAL A 42 -1.64 6.10 -1.76
C VAL A 42 -1.32 7.56 -2.03
N ILE A 43 -1.94 8.45 -1.26
CA ILE A 43 -1.58 9.85 -1.16
C ILE A 43 -0.96 10.04 0.22
N SER A 44 0.32 10.38 0.26
CA SER A 44 1.05 10.64 1.50
C SER A 44 1.26 12.13 1.69
N ARG A 45 0.80 12.70 2.82
CA ARG A 45 1.15 14.06 3.23
C ARG A 45 2.46 14.05 4.01
N ILE A 46 3.38 14.95 3.67
CA ILE A 46 4.73 15.02 4.22
C ILE A 46 4.89 16.27 5.08
N GLU A 47 5.25 16.09 6.34
CA GLU A 47 5.51 17.18 7.28
C GLU A 47 6.83 16.93 8.00
N GLY A 48 7.71 17.93 8.02
CA GLY A 48 9.04 17.78 8.64
C GLY A 48 9.89 16.65 8.06
N GLY A 49 9.71 16.33 6.77
CA GLY A 49 10.42 15.24 6.08
C GLY A 49 9.92 13.83 6.43
N ARG A 50 8.73 13.69 7.03
CA ARG A 50 8.10 12.42 7.40
C ARG A 50 6.69 12.35 6.85
N ILE A 51 6.19 11.13 6.63
CA ILE A 51 4.76 10.92 6.34
C ILE A 51 3.96 11.28 7.59
N ALA A 52 3.10 12.28 7.47
CA ALA A 52 2.19 12.74 8.51
C ALA A 52 0.82 12.07 8.40
N GLU A 53 0.39 11.74 7.19
CA GLU A 53 -0.91 11.11 6.91
C GLU A 53 -0.85 10.35 5.59
N ASP A 54 -1.60 9.25 5.50
CA ASP A 54 -1.83 8.49 4.27
C ASP A 54 -3.33 8.34 4.01
N TRP A 55 -3.73 8.55 2.76
CA TRP A 55 -5.05 8.19 2.25
C TRP A 55 -4.90 7.16 1.15
N GLU A 56 -5.55 6.01 1.33
CA GLU A 56 -5.34 4.85 0.48
C GLU A 56 -6.64 4.40 -0.20
N VAL A 57 -6.56 4.13 -1.50
CA VAL A 57 -7.56 3.35 -2.22
C VAL A 57 -6.88 2.09 -2.71
N ILE A 58 -7.35 0.97 -2.17
CA ILE A 58 -6.74 -0.34 -2.39
C ILE A 58 -7.74 -1.23 -3.10
N HIS A 59 -7.33 -1.77 -4.24
CA HIS A 59 -7.98 -2.91 -4.85
C HIS A 59 -7.27 -4.17 -4.39
N SER A 60 -7.87 -4.83 -3.42
CA SER A 60 -7.44 -6.15 -2.96
C SER A 60 -8.34 -7.21 -3.58
N SER A 61 -7.80 -8.02 -4.48
CA SER A 61 -8.42 -9.28 -4.85
C SER A 61 -7.91 -10.35 -3.88
N GLY A 62 -8.68 -10.62 -2.83
CA GLY A 62 -8.50 -11.78 -1.96
C GLY A 62 -7.82 -11.52 -0.61
N LEU A 63 -8.54 -11.97 0.44
CA LEU A 63 -8.06 -12.76 1.58
C LEU A 63 -9.08 -13.88 1.79
#